data_AF-A0A970F0R5-F1
#
_entry.id   AF-A0A970F0R5-F1
#
_cell.length_a   1.000
_cell.length_b   1.000
_cell.length_c   1.000
_cell.angle_alpha   90.00
_cell.angle_beta   90.00
_cell.angle_gamma   90.00
#
_symmetry.space_group_name_H-M   'P 1'
#
loop_
_entity.id
_entity.type
_entity.pdbx_description
1 polymer ?
#
loop_
_entity_poly.entity_id
_entity_poly.type
_entity_poly.pdbx_seq_one_letter_code
_entity_poly.pdbx_strand_id
1 'polypeptide(L)'
;MLKKKKGFSLVELLAVIFVMGIISIIAIPTIDKAIKQSREELYKVQINNIITATKNWSSKNFILLPEEDGELITLTLGQLKIGGFIDENIQDPKTKKPFPNDLEITIKKVGNNYKYEVIDGSGGIDDSLDPNTPSIILNGLAHEIVEINDEYIDKGVIARDPSGALIDDVETVIKSNNIIVDEIDTSKLVQYKITYTVTYNGVSSSVIRTVTVKDTTPPILIIPEDIEITTQEVVDFDVTEGVIASDNSLKEPEIVISGSLNTLPGKYYIKYTAIDESGNSTTKTRIITVVESNSIIFNESKGVNHPQLVTGMTPIKWNGTTEVTTTENDSDWYDYSEKRWANAKTEDGSYWVWIPRYGYKITSCFHSNCSGGAGNIEIKFLIGTSNEASDG
;
A
#
# COMPACT_ATOMS: atom_id res chain seq x y z
N MET A 1 78.78 -28.23 -63.13
CA MET A 1 79.10 -28.31 -61.68
C MET A 1 77.83 -28.68 -60.92
N LEU A 2 77.70 -29.93 -60.46
CA LEU A 2 76.61 -30.33 -59.55
C LEU A 2 76.99 -29.96 -58.11
N LYS A 3 76.26 -29.01 -57.51
CA LYS A 3 76.37 -28.69 -56.07
C LYS A 3 75.96 -29.93 -55.26
N LYS A 4 76.91 -30.56 -54.54
CA LYS A 4 76.60 -31.55 -53.50
C LYS A 4 75.71 -30.86 -52.45
N LYS A 5 74.44 -31.23 -52.37
CA LYS A 5 73.58 -30.89 -51.23
C LYS A 5 74.07 -31.72 -50.05
N LYS A 6 74.60 -31.07 -49.00
CA LYS A 6 74.97 -31.74 -47.75
C LYS A 6 73.66 -32.18 -47.07
N GLY A 7 73.43 -33.49 -46.97
CA GLY A 7 72.35 -34.05 -46.16
C GLY A 7 72.74 -34.06 -44.68
N PHE A 8 71.76 -34.01 -43.78
CA PHE A 8 71.96 -34.12 -42.34
C PHE A 8 72.52 -35.49 -41.95
N SER A 9 73.41 -35.54 -40.97
CA SER A 9 73.84 -36.80 -40.36
C SER A 9 72.76 -37.35 -39.42
N LEU A 10 72.78 -38.67 -39.20
CA LEU A 10 71.84 -39.35 -38.29
C LEU A 10 71.91 -38.77 -36.85
N VAL A 11 73.11 -38.37 -36.42
CA VAL A 11 73.35 -37.79 -35.09
C VAL A 11 72.72 -36.40 -34.98
N GLU A 12 72.84 -35.57 -36.01
CA GLU A 12 72.18 -34.25 -36.05
C GLU A 12 70.66 -34.39 -36.05
N LEU A 13 70.12 -35.37 -36.77
CA LEU A 13 68.68 -35.65 -36.77
C LEU A 13 68.18 -36.07 -35.37
N LEU A 14 68.92 -36.94 -34.68
CA LEU A 14 68.59 -37.36 -33.31
C LEU A 14 68.67 -36.21 -32.31
N ALA A 15 69.68 -35.34 -32.42
CA ALA A 15 69.80 -34.16 -31.58
C ALA A 15 68.61 -33.19 -31.75
N VAL A 16 68.15 -32.98 -32.99
CA VAL A 16 66.97 -32.15 -33.28
C VAL A 16 65.70 -32.76 -32.68
N ILE A 17 65.50 -34.08 -32.84
CA ILE A 17 64.32 -34.76 -32.27
C ILE A 17 64.34 -34.71 -30.73
N PHE A 18 65.50 -34.90 -30.11
CA PHE A 18 65.66 -34.82 -28.65
C PHE A 18 65.31 -33.42 -28.12
N VAL A 19 65.83 -32.37 -28.76
CA VAL A 19 65.53 -30.98 -28.41
C VAL A 19 64.04 -30.67 -28.61
N MET A 20 63.45 -31.11 -29.73
CA MET A 20 62.01 -30.97 -29.99
C MET A 20 61.16 -31.70 -28.94
N GLY A 21 61.61 -32.87 -28.46
CA GLY A 21 60.96 -33.62 -27.39
C GLY A 21 60.93 -32.84 -26.07
N ILE A 22 62.06 -32.27 -25.66
CA ILE A 22 62.15 -31.43 -24.46
C ILE A 22 61.28 -30.18 -24.59
N ILE A 23 61.35 -29.50 -25.74
CA ILE A 23 60.51 -28.31 -26.01
C ILE A 23 59.03 -28.70 -25.95
N SER A 24 58.63 -29.84 -26.50
CA SER A 24 57.23 -30.29 -26.50
C SER A 24 56.72 -30.58 -25.09
N ILE A 25 57.53 -31.22 -24.24
CA ILE A 25 57.19 -31.52 -22.84
C ILE A 25 56.91 -30.24 -22.04
N ILE A 26 57.64 -29.15 -22.33
CA ILE A 26 57.45 -27.86 -21.65
C ILE A 26 56.33 -27.03 -22.30
N ALA A 27 56.27 -27.02 -23.63
CA ALA A 27 55.37 -26.18 -24.40
C ALA A 27 53.91 -26.64 -24.33
N ILE A 28 53.64 -27.95 -24.44
CA ILE A 28 52.25 -28.48 -24.49
C ILE A 28 51.47 -28.11 -23.22
N PRO A 29 51.95 -28.39 -21.98
CA PRO A 29 51.21 -28.03 -20.78
C PRO A 29 51.02 -26.52 -20.62
N THR A 30 52.00 -25.72 -21.06
CA THR A 30 51.94 -24.26 -21.00
C THR A 30 50.88 -23.71 -21.94
N ILE A 31 50.85 -24.22 -23.18
CA ILE A 31 49.85 -23.86 -24.19
C ILE A 31 48.46 -24.33 -23.75
N ASP A 32 48.32 -25.55 -23.25
CA ASP A 32 47.04 -26.08 -22.74
C ASP A 32 46.49 -25.24 -21.59
N LYS A 33 47.35 -24.83 -20.65
CA LYS A 33 46.97 -23.93 -19.57
C LYS A 33 46.52 -22.56 -20.10
N ALA A 34 47.26 -21.98 -21.03
CA ALA A 34 46.90 -20.70 -21.65
C ALA A 34 45.56 -20.78 -22.39
N ILE A 35 45.31 -21.86 -23.13
CA ILE A 35 44.04 -22.10 -23.83
C ILE A 35 42.88 -22.24 -22.83
N LYS A 36 43.06 -23.02 -21.75
CA LYS A 36 42.03 -23.18 -20.71
C LYS A 36 41.68 -21.85 -20.05
N GLN A 37 42.69 -21.08 -19.66
CA GLN A 37 42.50 -19.74 -19.08
C GLN A 37 41.79 -18.80 -20.06
N SER A 38 42.17 -18.82 -21.35
CA SER A 38 41.50 -18.04 -22.37
C SER A 38 40.01 -18.41 -22.52
N ARG A 39 39.68 -19.71 -22.49
CA ARG A 39 38.28 -20.17 -22.52
C ARG A 39 37.50 -19.77 -21.28
N GLU A 40 38.12 -19.79 -20.11
CA GLU A 40 37.48 -19.33 -18.86
C GLU A 40 37.16 -17.83 -18.90
N GLU A 41 38.06 -17.00 -19.41
CA GLU A 41 37.80 -15.56 -19.56
C GLU A 41 36.71 -15.29 -20.60
N LEU A 42 36.72 -16.00 -21.73
CA LEU A 42 35.64 -15.90 -22.72
C LEU A 42 34.30 -16.36 -22.15
N TYR A 43 34.29 -17.40 -21.31
CA TYR A 43 33.07 -17.83 -20.62
C TYR A 43 32.50 -16.72 -19.75
N LYS A 44 33.34 -16.05 -18.94
CA LYS A 44 32.90 -14.91 -18.11
C LYS A 44 32.33 -13.78 -18.96
N VAL A 45 32.91 -13.52 -20.15
CA VAL A 45 32.36 -12.54 -21.10
C VAL A 45 30.97 -12.96 -21.58
N GLN A 46 30.74 -14.24 -21.90
CA GLN A 46 29.42 -14.73 -22.29
C GLN A 46 28.39 -14.60 -21.16
N ILE A 47 28.76 -14.94 -19.93
CA ILE A 47 27.89 -14.72 -18.76
C ILE A 47 27.55 -13.24 -18.59
N ASN A 48 28.52 -12.34 -18.76
CA ASN A 48 28.27 -10.90 -18.72
C ASN A 48 27.36 -10.41 -19.85
N ASN A 49 27.45 -11.01 -21.04
CA ASN A 49 26.52 -10.73 -22.15
C ASN A 49 25.09 -11.15 -21.78
N ILE A 50 24.91 -12.33 -21.17
CA ILE A 50 23.61 -12.80 -20.66
C ILE A 50 23.06 -11.83 -19.60
N ILE A 51 23.89 -11.41 -18.64
CA ILE A 51 23.50 -10.43 -17.63
C ILE A 51 23.11 -9.09 -18.27
N THR A 52 23.83 -8.64 -19.30
CA THR A 52 23.54 -7.39 -20.00
C THR A 52 22.22 -7.49 -20.78
N ALA A 53 21.98 -8.61 -21.46
CA ALA A 53 20.69 -8.89 -22.10
C ALA A 53 19.54 -8.88 -21.08
N THR A 54 19.76 -9.46 -19.91
CA THR A 54 18.79 -9.49 -18.81
C THR A 54 18.50 -8.09 -18.27
N LYS A 55 19.51 -7.23 -18.14
CA LYS A 55 19.33 -5.81 -17.77
C LYS A 55 18.51 -5.05 -18.82
N ASN A 56 18.75 -5.32 -20.11
CA ASN A 56 17.97 -4.74 -21.20
C ASN A 56 16.53 -5.25 -21.22
N TRP A 57 16.30 -6.51 -20.88
CA TRP A 57 14.96 -7.04 -20.66
C TRP A 57 14.27 -6.32 -19.49
N SER A 58 14.99 -6.15 -18.39
CA SER A 58 14.48 -5.52 -17.16
C SER A 58 14.09 -4.07 -17.37
N SER A 59 14.86 -3.31 -18.15
CA SER A 59 14.54 -1.91 -18.45
C SER A 59 13.27 -1.75 -19.29
N LYS A 60 12.94 -2.74 -20.15
CA LYS A 60 11.69 -2.76 -20.91
C LYS A 60 10.50 -3.31 -20.11
N ASN A 61 10.76 -4.10 -19.08
CA ASN A 61 9.75 -4.79 -18.28
C ASN A 61 9.78 -4.34 -16.82
N PHE A 62 10.01 -3.04 -16.57
CA PHE A 62 10.26 -2.52 -15.22
C PHE A 62 9.10 -2.78 -14.23
N ILE A 63 7.87 -2.85 -14.73
CA ILE A 63 6.65 -3.15 -13.94
C ILE A 63 6.67 -4.60 -13.41
N LEU A 64 7.40 -5.49 -14.09
CA LEU A 64 7.56 -6.90 -13.76
C LEU A 64 8.82 -7.15 -12.92
N LEU A 65 9.40 -6.12 -12.32
CA LEU A 65 10.56 -6.31 -11.46
C LEU A 65 10.12 -6.43 -10.00
N PRO A 66 10.86 -7.19 -9.19
CA PRO A 66 10.60 -7.26 -7.75
C PRO A 66 10.72 -5.87 -7.11
N GLU A 67 9.80 -5.54 -6.21
CA GLU A 67 9.73 -4.19 -5.62
C GLU A 67 10.29 -4.19 -4.19
N GLU A 68 10.09 -5.29 -3.46
CA GLU A 68 10.53 -5.42 -2.08
C GLU A 68 11.95 -5.99 -1.98
N ASP A 69 12.70 -5.52 -0.99
CA ASP A 69 14.08 -5.97 -0.80
C ASP A 69 14.13 -7.47 -0.50
N GLY A 70 14.97 -8.20 -1.24
CA GLY A 70 15.07 -9.64 -1.11
C GLY A 70 14.21 -10.45 -2.08
N GLU A 71 13.14 -9.87 -2.64
CA GLU A 71 12.35 -10.51 -3.71
C GLU A 71 13.21 -10.74 -4.95
N LEU A 72 12.91 -11.81 -5.68
CA LEU A 72 13.59 -12.14 -6.92
C LEU A 72 12.62 -12.66 -7.98
N ILE A 73 12.97 -12.50 -9.24
CA ILE A 73 12.29 -13.20 -10.33
C ILE A 73 13.30 -14.08 -11.05
N THR A 74 12.84 -15.17 -11.65
CA THR A 74 13.68 -16.06 -12.44
C THR A 74 13.22 -16.08 -13.88
N LEU A 75 14.16 -15.83 -14.78
CA LEU A 75 14.01 -16.00 -16.22
C LEU A 75 14.85 -17.19 -16.68
N THR A 76 14.56 -17.68 -17.86
CA THR A 76 15.36 -18.67 -18.59
C THR A 76 16.06 -17.98 -19.77
N LEU A 77 17.22 -18.50 -20.20
CA LEU A 77 17.93 -17.97 -21.36
C LEU A 77 17.06 -18.03 -22.63
N GLY A 78 16.22 -19.05 -22.76
CA GLY A 78 15.25 -19.22 -23.84
C GLY A 78 14.28 -18.04 -23.94
N GLN A 79 13.78 -17.53 -22.81
CA GLN A 79 12.93 -16.33 -22.79
C GLN A 79 13.68 -15.09 -23.29
N LEU A 80 14.97 -14.94 -22.97
CA LEU A 80 15.78 -13.83 -23.48
C LEU A 80 16.05 -13.95 -24.98
N LYS A 81 16.29 -15.17 -25.49
CA LYS A 81 16.44 -15.45 -26.92
C LYS A 81 15.16 -15.14 -27.69
N ILE A 82 14.02 -15.69 -27.25
CA ILE A 82 12.70 -15.44 -27.86
C ILE A 82 12.34 -13.95 -27.84
N GLY A 83 12.69 -13.25 -26.76
CA GLY A 83 12.50 -11.80 -26.66
C GLY A 83 13.47 -10.97 -27.50
N GLY A 84 14.43 -11.59 -28.20
CA GLY A 84 15.41 -10.91 -29.04
C GLY A 84 16.43 -10.07 -28.26
N PHE A 85 16.64 -10.39 -26.97
CA PHE A 85 17.60 -9.66 -26.12
C PHE A 85 19.03 -10.17 -26.25
N ILE A 86 19.21 -11.38 -26.77
CA ILE A 86 20.49 -12.05 -26.93
C ILE A 86 20.51 -12.91 -28.20
N ASP A 87 21.71 -13.17 -28.74
CA ASP A 87 21.93 -14.06 -29.87
C ASP A 87 21.45 -15.50 -29.54
N GLU A 88 20.66 -16.06 -30.44
CA GLU A 88 20.12 -17.42 -30.34
C GLU A 88 21.24 -18.49 -30.35
N ASN A 89 22.36 -18.19 -31.00
CA ASN A 89 23.50 -19.08 -31.21
C ASN A 89 24.64 -18.88 -30.20
N ILE A 90 24.38 -18.25 -29.06
CA ILE A 90 25.39 -18.09 -28.00
C ILE A 90 25.92 -19.44 -27.51
N GLN A 91 27.25 -19.59 -27.48
CA GLN A 91 27.96 -20.83 -27.13
C GLN A 91 28.82 -20.67 -25.90
N ASP A 92 28.91 -21.72 -25.09
CA ASP A 92 29.88 -21.87 -24.02
C ASP A 92 31.29 -22.10 -24.62
N PRO A 93 32.25 -21.18 -24.40
CA PRO A 93 33.61 -21.30 -24.94
C PRO A 93 34.43 -22.47 -24.34
N LYS A 94 34.02 -23.01 -23.18
CA LYS A 94 34.66 -24.15 -22.51
C LYS A 94 34.30 -25.46 -23.23
N THR A 95 33.02 -25.65 -23.52
CA THR A 95 32.46 -26.89 -24.10
C THR A 95 32.31 -26.82 -25.63
N LYS A 96 32.26 -25.60 -26.19
CA LYS A 96 31.91 -25.28 -27.59
C LYS A 96 30.47 -25.63 -27.98
N LYS A 97 29.61 -25.82 -26.99
CA LYS A 97 28.20 -26.16 -27.17
C LYS A 97 27.33 -24.92 -26.91
N PRO A 98 26.12 -24.80 -27.49
CA PRO A 98 25.19 -23.72 -27.17
C PRO A 98 24.84 -23.70 -25.69
N PHE A 99 24.60 -22.53 -25.10
CA PHE A 99 24.06 -22.51 -23.73
C PHE A 99 22.63 -23.07 -23.69
N PRO A 100 22.26 -23.80 -22.61
CA PRO A 100 20.92 -24.36 -22.46
C PRO A 100 19.85 -23.27 -22.43
N ASN A 101 18.72 -23.52 -23.09
CA ASN A 101 17.60 -22.56 -23.08
C ASN A 101 16.94 -22.45 -21.71
N ASP A 102 16.98 -23.51 -20.90
CA ASP A 102 16.47 -23.56 -19.53
C ASP A 102 17.49 -23.05 -18.49
N LEU A 103 18.64 -22.52 -18.91
CA LEU A 103 19.58 -21.84 -18.03
C LEU A 103 18.87 -20.71 -17.28
N GLU A 104 18.88 -20.77 -15.95
CA GLU A 104 18.19 -19.83 -15.08
C GLU A 104 19.02 -18.55 -14.85
N ILE A 105 18.35 -17.41 -14.92
CA ILE A 105 18.87 -16.09 -14.59
C ILE A 105 17.95 -15.46 -13.56
N THR A 106 18.51 -15.07 -12.42
CA THR A 106 17.77 -14.41 -11.35
C THR A 106 17.98 -12.90 -11.39
N ILE A 107 16.90 -12.16 -11.11
CA ILE A 107 16.90 -10.70 -10.91
C ILE A 107 16.37 -10.46 -9.52
N LYS A 108 17.23 -10.06 -8.59
CA LYS A 108 16.90 -9.87 -7.17
C LYS A 108 16.95 -8.39 -6.80
N LYS A 109 15.93 -7.89 -6.09
CA LYS A 109 15.93 -6.55 -5.51
C LYS A 109 16.93 -6.49 -4.35
N VAL A 110 17.84 -5.51 -4.39
CA VAL A 110 18.85 -5.24 -3.35
C VAL A 110 18.92 -3.73 -3.11
N GLY A 111 18.24 -3.27 -2.07
CA GLY A 111 17.99 -1.85 -1.81
C GLY A 111 17.38 -1.16 -3.03
N ASN A 112 17.99 -0.07 -3.50
CA ASN A 112 17.51 0.68 -4.66
C ASN A 112 17.96 0.09 -6.02
N ASN A 113 18.69 -1.03 -6.04
CA ASN A 113 19.25 -1.63 -7.24
C ASN A 113 18.77 -3.08 -7.43
N TYR A 114 19.20 -3.68 -8.53
CA TYR A 114 18.95 -5.09 -8.84
C TYR A 114 20.28 -5.85 -8.96
N LYS A 115 20.37 -7.00 -8.30
CA LYS A 115 21.43 -7.99 -8.51
C LYS A 115 20.98 -8.99 -9.57
N TYR A 116 21.84 -9.21 -10.56
CA TYR A 116 21.61 -10.14 -11.67
C TYR A 116 22.59 -11.29 -11.54
N GLU A 117 22.10 -12.52 -11.58
CA GLU A 117 22.95 -13.70 -11.39
C GLU A 117 22.48 -14.86 -12.28
N VAL A 118 23.39 -15.35 -13.11
CA VAL A 118 23.19 -16.59 -13.89
C VAL A 118 23.52 -17.75 -12.96
N ILE A 119 22.58 -18.69 -12.83
CA ILE A 119 22.77 -19.87 -11.98
C ILE A 119 23.56 -20.91 -12.77
N ASP A 120 24.87 -20.97 -12.53
CA ASP A 120 25.76 -21.89 -13.25
C ASP A 120 25.34 -23.35 -13.05
N GLY A 121 25.25 -24.11 -14.14
CA GLY A 121 24.76 -25.49 -14.12
C GLY A 121 23.24 -25.65 -13.90
N SER A 122 22.47 -24.56 -13.91
CA SER A 122 21.01 -24.66 -14.05
C SER A 122 20.63 -24.96 -15.50
N GLY A 123 19.56 -25.74 -15.67
CA GLY A 123 19.16 -26.29 -16.96
C GLY A 123 19.97 -27.52 -17.39
N GLY A 124 19.35 -28.40 -18.21
CA GLY A 124 20.09 -29.45 -18.94
C GLY A 124 19.35 -30.77 -19.22
N ILE A 125 19.18 -31.05 -20.52
CA ILE A 125 19.75 -32.20 -21.26
C ILE A 125 20.36 -31.63 -22.57
N ASP A 126 21.62 -31.97 -22.87
CA ASP A 126 22.45 -31.70 -24.08
C ASP A 126 22.09 -30.55 -25.07
N ASP A 127 22.60 -29.34 -24.84
CA ASP A 127 23.75 -28.71 -25.53
C ASP A 127 24.03 -28.96 -27.05
N SER A 128 23.00 -29.17 -27.87
CA SER A 128 23.12 -28.91 -29.30
C SER A 128 21.81 -28.38 -29.88
N LEU A 129 21.83 -27.94 -31.14
CA LEU A 129 20.67 -28.08 -32.02
C LEU A 129 20.34 -29.58 -32.14
N ASP A 130 20.03 -30.26 -31.02
CA ASP A 130 19.55 -31.62 -31.04
C ASP A 130 18.19 -31.49 -31.73
N PRO A 131 18.06 -32.00 -32.95
CA PRO A 131 16.78 -31.96 -33.65
C PRO A 131 15.75 -32.84 -32.95
N ASN A 132 16.03 -33.38 -31.74
CA ASN A 132 15.10 -34.06 -30.86
C ASN A 132 14.68 -33.23 -29.62
N THR A 133 15.25 -32.04 -29.38
CA THR A 133 14.85 -31.20 -28.25
C THR A 133 13.48 -30.56 -28.48
N PRO A 134 12.51 -30.75 -27.56
CA PRO A 134 11.23 -30.06 -27.64
C PRO A 134 11.39 -28.56 -27.34
N SER A 135 10.50 -27.75 -27.91
CA SER A 135 10.39 -26.32 -27.59
C SER A 135 9.22 -26.08 -26.64
N ILE A 136 9.38 -25.12 -25.72
CA ILE A 136 8.35 -24.73 -24.75
C ILE A 136 8.33 -23.20 -24.61
N ILE A 137 7.14 -22.60 -24.71
CA ILE A 137 6.95 -21.16 -24.68
C ILE A 137 5.79 -20.84 -23.75
N LEU A 138 5.95 -19.83 -22.88
CA LEU A 138 4.87 -19.36 -22.01
C LEU A 138 3.74 -18.72 -22.83
N ASN A 139 2.50 -19.01 -22.44
CA ASN A 139 1.39 -18.14 -22.77
C ASN A 139 1.40 -16.95 -21.79
N GLY A 140 1.43 -15.72 -22.30
CA GLY A 140 1.48 -14.53 -21.43
C GLY A 140 2.88 -14.20 -20.93
N LEU A 141 2.97 -13.59 -19.75
CA LEU A 141 4.20 -13.00 -19.23
C LEU A 141 5.02 -14.00 -18.41
N ALA A 142 6.33 -13.73 -18.33
CA ALA A 142 7.26 -14.49 -17.48
C ALA A 142 7.12 -14.16 -15.99
N HIS A 143 6.58 -13.00 -15.67
CA HIS A 143 6.18 -12.62 -14.31
C HIS A 143 4.78 -12.02 -14.35
N GLU A 144 3.92 -12.48 -13.46
CA GLU A 144 2.55 -11.99 -13.27
C GLU A 144 2.35 -11.55 -11.83
N ILE A 145 1.59 -10.47 -11.65
CA ILE A 145 1.08 -10.03 -10.36
C ILE A 145 -0.37 -10.50 -10.28
N VAL A 146 -0.73 -11.13 -9.17
CA VAL A 146 -2.11 -11.48 -8.84
C VAL A 146 -2.50 -10.72 -7.58
N GLU A 147 -3.72 -10.19 -7.57
CA GLU A 147 -4.24 -9.47 -6.42
C GLU A 147 -4.55 -10.45 -5.28
N ILE A 148 -4.42 -10.02 -4.02
CA ILE A 148 -4.72 -10.85 -2.86
C ILE A 148 -6.18 -11.32 -2.91
N ASN A 149 -6.40 -12.60 -2.59
CA ASN A 149 -7.69 -13.29 -2.61
C ASN A 149 -8.39 -13.40 -3.98
N ASP A 150 -7.78 -12.91 -5.06
CA ASP A 150 -8.27 -13.15 -6.42
C ASP A 150 -7.91 -14.58 -6.89
N GLU A 151 -8.70 -15.11 -7.82
CA GLU A 151 -8.42 -16.39 -8.46
C GLU A 151 -7.24 -16.28 -9.42
N TYR A 152 -6.21 -17.10 -9.23
CA TYR A 152 -5.12 -17.25 -10.20
C TYR A 152 -5.45 -18.33 -11.22
N ILE A 153 -5.54 -17.95 -12.50
CA ILE A 153 -5.69 -18.89 -13.61
C ILE A 153 -4.37 -19.00 -14.35
N ASP A 154 -3.76 -20.19 -14.31
CA ASP A 154 -2.56 -20.48 -15.07
C ASP A 154 -2.85 -20.44 -16.58
N LYS A 155 -2.16 -19.55 -17.29
CA LYS A 155 -2.23 -19.43 -18.76
C LYS A 155 -1.55 -20.59 -19.49
N GLY A 156 -0.75 -21.38 -18.79
CA GLY A 156 -0.01 -22.52 -19.28
C GLY A 156 1.08 -22.15 -20.28
N VAL A 157 1.40 -23.12 -21.14
CA VAL A 157 2.45 -23.05 -22.15
C VAL A 157 1.99 -23.62 -23.48
N ILE A 158 2.77 -23.38 -24.53
CA ILE A 158 2.73 -24.14 -25.77
C ILE A 158 4.02 -24.92 -25.86
N ALA A 159 3.91 -26.25 -25.92
CA ALA A 159 5.05 -27.14 -26.16
C ALA A 159 4.94 -27.79 -27.53
N ARG A 160 6.07 -27.93 -28.22
CA ARG A 160 6.16 -28.61 -29.52
C ARG A 160 7.34 -29.56 -29.56
N ASP A 161 7.13 -30.68 -30.21
CA ASP A 161 8.22 -31.56 -30.61
C ASP A 161 9.09 -30.86 -31.69
N PRO A 162 10.25 -31.43 -32.02
CA PRO A 162 11.14 -30.84 -33.02
C PRO A 162 10.60 -30.84 -34.46
N SER A 163 9.62 -31.69 -34.77
CA SER A 163 8.92 -31.64 -36.06
C SER A 163 7.92 -30.48 -36.11
N GLY A 164 7.65 -29.86 -34.96
CA GLY A 164 6.71 -28.76 -34.78
C GLY A 164 5.32 -29.23 -34.34
N ALA A 165 5.11 -30.52 -34.11
CA ALA A 165 3.83 -31.04 -33.60
C ALA A 165 3.63 -30.64 -32.14
N LEU A 166 2.39 -30.40 -31.72
CA LEU A 166 2.08 -30.03 -30.34
C LEU A 166 2.30 -31.21 -29.40
N ILE A 167 2.80 -30.92 -28.20
CA ILE A 167 2.89 -31.87 -27.08
C ILE A 167 1.95 -31.35 -25.98
N ASP A 168 0.93 -32.12 -25.65
CA ASP A 168 -0.04 -31.76 -24.60
C ASP A 168 0.44 -32.14 -23.19
N ASP A 169 1.33 -33.14 -23.08
CA ASP A 169 1.86 -33.61 -21.81
C ASP A 169 3.01 -32.70 -21.34
N VAL A 170 2.67 -31.78 -20.43
CA VAL A 170 3.60 -30.84 -19.80
C VAL A 170 3.52 -31.01 -18.29
N GLU A 171 4.65 -31.40 -17.69
CA GLU A 171 4.79 -31.45 -16.24
C GLU A 171 4.86 -30.03 -15.67
N THR A 172 4.10 -29.78 -14.61
CA THR A 172 4.07 -28.49 -13.93
C THR A 172 4.44 -28.66 -12.47
N VAL A 173 5.45 -27.91 -12.01
CA VAL A 173 5.91 -27.91 -10.62
C VAL A 173 5.81 -26.48 -10.09
N ILE A 174 5.04 -26.29 -9.01
CA ILE A 174 4.87 -25.00 -8.34
C ILE A 174 5.70 -25.02 -7.05
N LYS A 175 6.50 -23.97 -6.83
CA LYS A 175 7.28 -23.79 -5.60
C LYS A 175 7.03 -22.43 -4.97
N SER A 176 6.91 -22.39 -3.65
CA SER A 176 6.99 -21.18 -2.83
C SER A 176 8.13 -21.32 -1.84
N ASN A 177 9.02 -20.32 -1.74
CA ASN A 177 10.22 -20.39 -0.88
C ASN A 177 11.01 -21.71 -1.04
N ASN A 178 11.14 -22.19 -2.28
CA ASN A 178 11.82 -23.43 -2.65
C ASN A 178 11.14 -24.74 -2.18
N ILE A 179 9.93 -24.67 -1.61
CA ILE A 179 9.10 -25.81 -1.19
C ILE A 179 8.04 -26.05 -2.26
N ILE A 180 7.84 -27.33 -2.65
CA ILE A 180 6.80 -27.72 -3.61
C ILE A 180 5.43 -27.57 -2.96
N VAL A 181 4.49 -26.99 -3.69
CA VAL A 181 3.09 -26.80 -3.29
C VAL A 181 2.18 -27.29 -4.41
N ASP A 182 0.95 -27.68 -4.06
CA ASP A 182 -0.01 -28.21 -5.03
C ASP A 182 -0.68 -27.11 -5.86
N GLU A 183 -0.85 -25.92 -5.28
CA GLU A 183 -1.53 -24.78 -5.91
C GLU A 183 -0.96 -23.43 -5.47
N ILE A 184 -1.40 -22.37 -6.13
CA ILE A 184 -1.11 -20.98 -5.76
C ILE A 184 -2.19 -20.51 -4.78
N ASP A 185 -1.79 -20.28 -3.53
CA ASP A 185 -2.65 -19.74 -2.47
C ASP A 185 -2.55 -18.20 -2.49
N THR A 186 -3.57 -17.55 -3.03
CA THR A 186 -3.62 -16.08 -3.14
C THR A 186 -4.08 -15.38 -1.85
N SER A 187 -4.33 -16.12 -0.76
CA SER A 187 -4.68 -15.52 0.54
C SER A 187 -3.48 -14.98 1.32
N LYS A 188 -2.27 -15.15 0.77
CA LYS A 188 -1.01 -14.72 1.38
C LYS A 188 -0.17 -13.93 0.40
N LEU A 189 0.40 -12.82 0.86
CA LEU A 189 1.40 -12.05 0.12
C LEU A 189 2.69 -12.86 0.00
N VAL A 190 2.85 -13.56 -1.12
CA VAL A 190 3.95 -14.48 -1.35
C VAL A 190 4.22 -14.65 -2.84
N GLN A 191 5.42 -15.11 -3.15
CA GLN A 191 5.82 -15.41 -4.52
C GLN A 191 5.89 -16.92 -4.77
N TYR A 192 5.47 -17.29 -5.98
CA TYR A 192 5.51 -18.64 -6.52
C TYR A 192 6.38 -18.70 -7.78
N LYS A 193 7.15 -19.77 -7.91
CA LYS A 193 7.89 -20.15 -9.11
C LYS A 193 7.19 -21.37 -9.73
N ILE A 194 6.60 -21.19 -10.91
CA ILE A 194 6.04 -22.28 -11.71
C ILE A 194 7.09 -22.70 -12.74
N THR A 195 7.48 -23.97 -12.71
CA THR A 195 8.35 -24.59 -13.71
C THR A 195 7.51 -25.53 -14.56
N TYR A 196 7.48 -25.25 -15.87
CA TYR A 196 6.87 -26.14 -16.86
C TYR A 196 7.98 -26.93 -17.52
N THR A 197 7.82 -28.25 -17.62
CA THR A 197 8.78 -29.15 -18.23
C THR A 197 8.06 -30.02 -19.25
N VAL A 198 8.55 -30.02 -20.49
CA VAL A 198 8.12 -30.97 -21.52
C VAL A 198 9.24 -31.95 -21.77
N THR A 199 8.89 -33.24 -21.91
CA THR A 199 9.85 -34.31 -22.25
C THR A 199 9.44 -35.00 -23.54
N TYR A 200 10.36 -35.08 -24.49
CA TYR A 200 10.17 -35.79 -25.76
C TYR A 200 11.35 -36.72 -26.01
N ASN A 201 11.08 -38.02 -26.21
CA ASN A 201 12.10 -39.05 -26.42
C ASN A 201 13.25 -39.05 -25.39
N GLY A 202 12.93 -38.72 -24.13
CA GLY A 202 13.91 -38.68 -23.03
C GLY A 202 14.74 -37.39 -22.95
N VAL A 203 14.47 -36.40 -23.79
CA VAL A 203 15.06 -35.05 -23.75
C VAL A 203 14.03 -34.07 -23.21
N SER A 204 14.41 -33.25 -22.24
CA SER A 204 13.51 -32.31 -21.57
C SER A 204 13.89 -30.86 -21.84
N SER A 205 12.88 -29.97 -21.89
CA SER A 205 13.06 -28.52 -21.91
C SER A 205 12.12 -27.89 -20.90
N SER A 206 12.55 -26.80 -20.26
CA SER A 206 11.75 -26.11 -19.26
C SER A 206 11.72 -24.59 -19.43
N VAL A 207 10.62 -24.00 -18.95
CA VAL A 207 10.44 -22.54 -18.85
C VAL A 207 9.80 -22.19 -17.52
N ILE A 208 10.07 -20.99 -17.02
CA ILE A 208 9.64 -20.55 -15.70
C ILE A 208 8.70 -19.34 -15.81
N ARG A 209 7.58 -19.41 -15.07
CA ARG A 209 6.76 -18.24 -14.74
C ARG A 209 6.90 -17.94 -13.25
N THR A 210 7.10 -16.67 -12.91
CA THR A 210 7.00 -16.17 -11.54
C THR A 210 5.61 -15.57 -11.34
N VAL A 211 4.96 -15.87 -10.22
CA VAL A 211 3.68 -15.26 -9.83
C VAL A 211 3.88 -14.62 -8.47
N THR A 212 3.63 -13.32 -8.34
CA THR A 212 3.66 -12.62 -7.05
C THR A 212 2.25 -12.25 -6.65
N VAL A 213 1.81 -12.73 -5.48
CA VAL A 213 0.58 -12.27 -4.84
C VAL A 213 0.88 -10.94 -4.16
N LYS A 214 0.22 -9.88 -4.60
CA LYS A 214 0.33 -8.54 -4.01
C LYS A 214 -1.06 -8.01 -3.67
N ASP A 215 -1.08 -7.06 -2.77
CA ASP A 215 -2.26 -6.26 -2.49
C ASP A 215 -1.99 -4.84 -2.96
N THR A 216 -2.69 -4.45 -4.02
CA THR A 216 -2.55 -3.16 -4.70
C THR A 216 -3.84 -2.35 -4.67
N THR A 217 -4.89 -2.90 -4.06
CA THR A 217 -6.24 -2.32 -4.05
C THR A 217 -6.43 -1.50 -2.78
N PRO A 218 -6.73 -0.20 -2.87
CA PRO A 218 -7.04 0.59 -1.69
C PRO A 218 -8.32 0.14 -0.97
N PRO A 219 -8.40 0.33 0.36
CA PRO A 219 -9.60 0.02 1.12
C PRO A 219 -10.83 0.77 0.64
N ILE A 220 -11.99 0.13 0.73
CA ILE A 220 -13.29 0.78 0.58
C ILE A 220 -13.61 1.51 1.89
N LEU A 221 -13.71 2.83 1.84
CA LEU A 221 -14.07 3.68 2.97
C LEU A 221 -15.49 4.25 2.79
N ILE A 222 -16.37 3.96 3.75
CA ILE A 222 -17.72 4.54 3.85
C ILE A 222 -17.74 5.48 5.05
N ILE A 223 -18.15 6.72 4.80
CA ILE A 223 -18.33 7.74 5.82
C ILE A 223 -19.79 8.22 5.78
N PRO A 224 -20.34 8.72 6.89
CA PRO A 224 -21.66 9.35 6.88
C PRO A 224 -21.68 10.61 6.01
N GLU A 225 -22.88 11.04 5.61
CA GLU A 225 -23.08 12.29 4.87
C GLU A 225 -22.75 13.53 5.70
N ASP A 226 -22.60 14.65 5.00
CA ASP A 226 -22.48 15.97 5.61
C ASP A 226 -23.68 16.25 6.54
N ILE A 227 -23.43 16.93 7.65
CA ILE A 227 -24.46 17.18 8.67
C ILE A 227 -24.37 18.61 9.20
N GLU A 228 -25.51 19.13 9.64
CA GLU A 228 -25.60 20.35 10.44
C GLU A 228 -25.92 19.99 11.89
N ILE A 229 -25.14 20.54 12.83
CA ILE A 229 -25.31 20.38 14.27
C ILE A 229 -25.26 21.74 14.96
N THR A 230 -25.84 21.85 16.14
CA THR A 230 -25.80 23.05 16.96
C THR A 230 -24.52 23.15 17.78
N THR A 231 -24.20 24.34 18.29
CA THR A 231 -23.05 24.56 19.18
C THR A 231 -23.08 23.71 20.47
N GLN A 232 -24.27 23.27 20.91
CA GLN A 232 -24.42 22.41 22.10
C GLN A 232 -24.09 20.94 21.79
N GLU A 233 -24.44 20.46 20.59
CA GLU A 233 -24.22 19.07 20.18
C GLU A 233 -22.75 18.75 19.93
N VAL A 234 -21.89 19.75 19.70
CA VAL A 234 -20.46 19.56 19.41
C VAL A 234 -19.72 18.76 20.51
N VAL A 235 -20.11 18.92 21.78
CA VAL A 235 -19.40 18.29 22.92
C VAL A 235 -19.56 16.77 22.92
N ASP A 236 -20.74 16.29 22.53
CA ASP A 236 -21.10 14.87 22.56
C ASP A 236 -21.06 14.23 21.16
N PHE A 237 -20.69 15.00 20.13
CA PHE A 237 -20.66 14.50 18.75
C PHE A 237 -19.47 13.56 18.51
N ASP A 238 -19.77 12.28 18.27
CA ASP A 238 -18.77 11.29 17.90
C ASP A 238 -18.50 11.33 16.39
N VAL A 239 -17.32 11.82 16.01
CA VAL A 239 -16.89 11.87 14.60
C VAL A 239 -16.56 10.49 14.03
N THR A 240 -16.47 9.44 14.85
CA THR A 240 -16.17 8.06 14.43
C THR A 240 -17.43 7.26 14.11
N GLU A 241 -18.59 7.71 14.58
CA GLU A 241 -19.84 6.99 14.42
C GLU A 241 -20.21 6.84 12.93
N GLY A 242 -20.51 5.61 12.52
CA GLY A 242 -20.91 5.27 11.15
C GLY A 242 -19.78 5.28 10.12
N VAL A 243 -18.51 5.43 10.54
CA VAL A 243 -17.34 5.29 9.68
C VAL A 243 -16.93 3.82 9.63
N ILE A 244 -16.93 3.23 8.43
CA ILE A 244 -16.53 1.83 8.23
C ILE A 244 -15.55 1.73 7.07
N ALA A 245 -14.57 0.83 7.21
CA ALA A 245 -13.63 0.50 6.15
C ALA A 245 -13.56 -1.02 5.98
N SER A 246 -13.39 -1.47 4.74
CA SER A 246 -13.21 -2.87 4.39
C SER A 246 -12.24 -2.99 3.23
N ASP A 247 -11.52 -4.09 3.16
CA ASP A 247 -10.48 -4.30 2.17
C ASP A 247 -10.52 -5.73 1.59
N ASN A 248 -9.99 -5.92 0.38
CA ASN A 248 -9.93 -7.23 -0.28
C ASN A 248 -8.95 -8.20 0.39
N SER A 249 -7.99 -7.72 1.20
CA SER A 249 -7.13 -8.56 2.04
C SER A 249 -7.88 -9.30 3.17
N LEU A 250 -9.15 -8.95 3.42
CA LEU A 250 -10.01 -9.47 4.50
C LEU A 250 -9.52 -9.10 5.92
N LYS A 251 -8.57 -8.18 6.02
CA LYS A 251 -8.12 -7.61 7.30
C LYS A 251 -8.73 -6.23 7.49
N GLU A 252 -8.92 -5.82 8.76
CA GLU A 252 -9.51 -4.53 9.08
C GLU A 252 -8.51 -3.39 8.79
N PRO A 253 -8.84 -2.41 7.93
CA PRO A 253 -7.98 -1.27 7.66
C PRO A 253 -7.88 -0.34 8.88
N GLU A 254 -6.72 0.30 9.07
CA GLU A 254 -6.55 1.40 10.02
C GLU A 254 -7.28 2.65 9.52
N ILE A 255 -8.05 3.31 10.40
CA ILE A 255 -8.73 4.56 10.09
C ILE A 255 -8.06 5.73 10.83
N VAL A 256 -7.40 6.60 10.07
CA VAL A 256 -6.80 7.83 10.57
C VAL A 256 -7.74 9.00 10.36
N ILE A 257 -8.10 9.69 11.44
CA ILE A 257 -9.00 10.85 11.42
C ILE A 257 -8.18 12.12 11.68
N SER A 258 -8.43 13.15 10.88
CA SER A 258 -7.81 14.47 11.03
C SER A 258 -8.82 15.60 10.84
N GLY A 259 -8.58 16.72 11.52
CA GLY A 259 -9.55 17.80 11.70
C GLY A 259 -10.09 17.82 13.13
N SER A 260 -10.78 18.88 13.49
CA SER A 260 -11.40 19.03 14.80
C SER A 260 -12.69 19.82 14.68
N LEU A 261 -13.64 19.52 15.56
CA LEU A 261 -14.83 20.33 15.77
C LEU A 261 -14.54 21.43 16.79
N ASN A 262 -15.29 22.53 16.69
CA ASN A 262 -15.30 23.60 17.68
C ASN A 262 -16.73 24.14 17.77
N THR A 263 -17.08 24.73 18.92
CA THR A 263 -18.38 25.29 19.23
C THR A 263 -18.64 26.65 18.57
N LEU A 264 -17.70 27.19 17.78
CA LEU A 264 -17.96 28.37 16.96
C LEU A 264 -18.79 28.00 15.72
N PRO A 265 -19.83 28.79 15.36
CA PRO A 265 -20.55 28.55 14.13
C PRO A 265 -19.62 28.60 12.90
N GLY A 266 -19.73 27.61 12.02
CA GLY A 266 -18.85 27.46 10.87
C GLY A 266 -18.86 26.06 10.26
N LYS A 267 -18.15 25.90 9.14
CA LYS A 267 -17.95 24.59 8.50
C LYS A 267 -16.63 23.98 8.95
N TYR A 268 -16.71 22.75 9.44
CA TYR A 268 -15.57 21.94 9.87
C TYR A 268 -15.39 20.76 8.91
N TYR A 269 -14.15 20.52 8.51
CA TYR A 269 -13.79 19.49 7.56
C TYR A 269 -13.09 18.37 8.30
N ILE A 270 -13.77 17.24 8.45
CA ILE A 270 -13.19 16.04 9.07
C ILE A 270 -12.74 15.10 7.95
N LYS A 271 -11.45 14.81 7.92
CA LYS A 271 -10.82 13.96 6.91
C LYS A 271 -10.57 12.57 7.50
N TYR A 272 -11.08 11.56 6.82
CA TYR A 272 -10.94 10.14 7.16
C TYR A 272 -10.04 9.48 6.13
N THR A 273 -9.03 8.74 6.59
CA THR A 273 -8.11 7.99 5.73
C THR A 273 -8.11 6.54 6.19
N ALA A 274 -8.59 5.63 5.35
CA ALA A 274 -8.44 4.18 5.58
C ALA A 274 -7.13 3.72 4.93
N ILE A 275 -6.34 2.92 5.65
CA ILE A 275 -5.04 2.39 5.24
C ILE A 275 -5.03 0.88 5.51
N ASP A 276 -4.74 0.05 4.52
CA ASP A 276 -4.56 -1.40 4.72
C ASP A 276 -3.16 -1.74 5.23
N GLU A 277 -2.89 -3.04 5.46
CA GLU A 277 -1.57 -3.52 5.89
C GLU A 277 -0.48 -3.37 4.83
N SER A 278 -0.87 -3.30 3.55
CA SER A 278 0.03 -3.16 2.40
C SER A 278 0.38 -1.70 2.12
N GLY A 279 -0.27 -0.76 2.82
CA GLY A 279 -0.08 0.67 2.74
C GLY A 279 -0.92 1.36 1.65
N ASN A 280 -1.84 0.67 0.98
CA ASN A 280 -2.78 1.34 0.08
C ASN A 280 -3.81 2.11 0.92
N SER A 281 -4.31 3.23 0.38
CA SER A 281 -5.17 4.12 1.16
C SER A 281 -6.25 4.82 0.37
N THR A 282 -7.38 5.03 1.03
CA THR A 282 -8.52 5.81 0.54
C THR A 282 -8.82 6.93 1.51
N THR A 283 -8.99 8.14 0.97
CA THR A 283 -9.30 9.34 1.76
C THR A 283 -10.67 9.89 1.39
N LYS A 284 -11.48 10.25 2.39
CA LYS A 284 -12.72 11.03 2.23
C LYS A 284 -12.80 12.17 3.24
N THR A 285 -13.63 13.16 2.95
CA THR A 285 -13.85 14.30 3.83
C THR A 285 -15.35 14.49 4.05
N ARG A 286 -15.74 14.65 5.31
CA ARG A 286 -17.09 15.00 5.76
C ARG A 286 -17.12 16.46 6.19
N ILE A 287 -18.16 17.18 5.80
CA ILE A 287 -18.39 18.56 6.25
C ILE A 287 -19.42 18.52 7.39
N ILE A 288 -19.02 19.06 8.53
CA ILE A 288 -19.89 19.27 9.69
C ILE A 288 -20.10 20.77 9.83
N THR A 289 -21.34 21.21 9.65
CA THR A 289 -21.71 22.62 9.80
C THR A 289 -22.20 22.83 11.23
N VAL A 290 -21.48 23.63 12.00
CA VAL A 290 -21.91 24.05 13.34
C VAL A 290 -22.71 25.34 13.18
N VAL A 291 -23.94 25.35 13.69
CA VAL A 291 -24.81 26.53 13.73
C VAL A 291 -25.07 26.95 15.16
N GLU A 292 -25.37 28.23 15.37
CA GLU A 292 -25.70 28.75 16.69
C GLU A 292 -26.93 28.02 17.24
N SER A 293 -26.83 27.53 18.48
CA SER A 293 -27.99 26.96 19.18
C SER A 293 -29.00 28.09 19.42
N ASN A 294 -30.05 28.16 18.60
CA ASN A 294 -31.10 29.18 18.67
C ASN A 294 -32.06 29.01 19.86
N SER A 295 -31.56 28.61 21.02
CA SER A 295 -32.38 28.50 22.22
C SER A 295 -32.25 29.77 23.07
N ILE A 296 -32.67 30.90 22.50
CA ILE A 296 -33.19 32.01 23.31
C ILE A 296 -34.60 32.29 22.82
N ILE A 297 -35.55 31.52 23.36
CA ILE A 297 -36.98 31.78 23.13
C ILE A 297 -37.33 33.01 23.96
N PHE A 298 -37.60 34.15 23.34
CA PHE A 298 -38.24 35.25 24.07
C PHE A 298 -39.69 34.85 24.35
N ASN A 299 -40.08 34.80 25.63
CA ASN A 299 -41.45 34.52 26.01
C ASN A 299 -42.25 35.83 25.94
N GLU A 300 -42.94 36.06 24.82
CA GLU A 300 -43.74 37.27 24.60
C GLU A 300 -44.79 37.47 25.71
N SER A 301 -45.45 36.40 26.16
CA SER A 301 -46.47 36.50 27.21
C SER A 301 -45.92 36.95 28.57
N LYS A 302 -44.64 36.62 28.86
CA LYS A 302 -43.98 36.94 30.13
C LYS A 302 -42.98 38.10 30.02
N GLY A 303 -42.79 38.65 28.82
CA GLY A 303 -41.89 39.78 28.54
C GLY A 303 -40.41 39.52 28.83
N VAL A 304 -39.96 38.26 28.85
CA VAL A 304 -38.60 37.88 29.24
C VAL A 304 -38.03 36.76 28.36
N ASN A 305 -36.71 36.67 28.28
CA ASN A 305 -36.05 35.48 27.73
C ASN A 305 -36.39 34.23 28.56
N HIS A 306 -36.86 33.19 27.88
CA HIS A 306 -37.18 31.89 28.46
C HIS A 306 -35.94 31.27 29.11
N PRO A 307 -36.05 30.73 30.34
CA PRO A 307 -34.96 30.02 31.00
C PRO A 307 -34.38 28.92 30.11
N GLN A 308 -33.05 28.82 30.10
CA GLN A 308 -32.34 27.77 29.37
C GLN A 308 -31.72 26.81 30.37
N LEU A 309 -32.15 25.55 30.34
CA LEU A 309 -31.55 24.48 31.13
C LEU A 309 -30.43 23.84 30.32
N VAL A 310 -29.30 23.57 30.98
CA VAL A 310 -28.25 22.72 30.41
C VAL A 310 -28.41 21.30 30.92
N THR A 311 -27.78 20.33 30.24
CA THR A 311 -27.81 18.91 30.62
C THR A 311 -27.54 18.73 32.12
N GLY A 312 -28.40 17.97 32.80
CA GLY A 312 -28.31 17.69 34.24
C GLY A 312 -29.06 18.67 35.16
N MET A 313 -29.65 19.74 34.63
CA MET A 313 -30.53 20.63 35.42
C MET A 313 -31.98 20.13 35.43
N THR A 314 -32.58 20.05 36.62
CA THR A 314 -34.02 19.77 36.80
C THR A 314 -34.74 21.04 37.27
N PRO A 315 -35.76 21.54 36.57
CA PRO A 315 -36.50 22.71 37.01
C PRO A 315 -37.33 22.42 38.26
N ILE A 316 -37.36 23.40 39.17
CA ILE A 316 -38.06 23.29 40.47
C ILE A 316 -38.92 24.53 40.73
N LYS A 317 -39.99 24.36 41.51
CA LYS A 317 -40.84 25.45 42.00
C LYS A 317 -41.24 25.25 43.46
N TRP A 318 -41.61 26.34 44.12
CA TRP A 318 -42.18 26.31 45.46
C TRP A 318 -43.71 26.31 45.38
N ASN A 319 -44.37 25.31 45.99
CA ASN A 319 -45.84 25.21 45.99
C ASN A 319 -46.51 25.90 47.19
N GLY A 320 -45.73 26.62 48.02
CA GLY A 320 -46.20 27.23 49.27
C GLY A 320 -45.83 26.45 50.53
N THR A 321 -45.60 25.13 50.42
CA THR A 321 -45.25 24.26 51.55
C THR A 321 -43.92 23.53 51.35
N THR A 322 -43.65 23.08 50.13
CA THR A 322 -42.46 22.27 49.77
C THR A 322 -41.93 22.64 48.38
N GLU A 323 -40.66 22.32 48.16
CA GLU A 323 -40.04 22.29 46.84
C GLU A 323 -40.60 21.11 46.06
N VAL A 324 -40.97 21.34 44.81
CA VAL A 324 -41.41 20.30 43.88
C VAL A 324 -40.68 20.44 42.56
N THR A 325 -40.33 19.31 41.94
CA THR A 325 -39.84 19.26 40.57
C THR A 325 -40.95 19.67 39.60
N THR A 326 -40.60 20.41 38.57
CA THR A 326 -41.52 20.79 37.49
C THR A 326 -40.90 20.52 36.12
N THR A 327 -41.47 21.06 35.05
CA THR A 327 -41.01 20.96 33.67
C THR A 327 -40.86 22.36 33.08
N GLU A 328 -40.05 22.52 32.04
CA GLU A 328 -39.88 23.80 31.35
C GLU A 328 -41.18 24.40 30.80
N ASN A 329 -42.15 23.55 30.43
CA ASN A 329 -43.43 23.96 29.88
C ASN A 329 -44.49 24.34 30.95
N ASP A 330 -44.15 24.25 32.24
CA ASP A 330 -45.08 24.61 33.32
C ASP A 330 -45.28 26.13 33.36
N SER A 331 -46.52 26.57 33.14
CA SER A 331 -46.88 28.00 33.18
C SER A 331 -46.53 28.65 34.51
N ASP A 332 -46.59 27.89 35.61
CA ASP A 332 -46.35 28.39 36.97
C ASP A 332 -44.89 28.34 37.38
N TRP A 333 -43.99 27.80 36.54
CA TRP A 333 -42.57 27.64 36.91
C TRP A 333 -41.91 28.97 37.26
N TYR A 334 -42.20 30.02 36.50
CA TYR A 334 -41.67 31.37 36.73
C TYR A 334 -42.66 32.44 36.30
N ASP A 335 -42.62 33.59 36.98
CA ASP A 335 -43.29 34.82 36.58
C ASP A 335 -42.56 36.00 37.23
N TYR A 336 -41.77 36.73 36.44
CA TYR A 336 -40.96 37.83 36.95
C TYR A 336 -41.80 39.06 37.30
N SER A 337 -43.00 39.21 36.74
CA SER A 337 -43.93 40.27 37.13
C SER A 337 -44.48 40.05 38.55
N GLU A 338 -44.66 38.78 38.93
CA GLU A 338 -45.05 38.35 40.28
C GLU A 338 -43.84 38.10 41.22
N LYS A 339 -42.62 38.42 40.77
CA LYS A 339 -41.36 38.18 41.51
C LYS A 339 -41.09 36.70 41.82
N ARG A 340 -41.58 35.78 40.97
CA ARG A 340 -41.32 34.34 41.03
C ARG A 340 -40.24 33.97 40.00
N TRP A 341 -39.05 33.63 40.47
CA TRP A 341 -37.88 33.40 39.62
C TRP A 341 -37.83 31.95 39.15
N ALA A 342 -37.35 31.70 37.93
CA ALA A 342 -37.15 30.33 37.47
C ALA A 342 -35.94 29.71 38.18
N ASN A 343 -36.17 28.60 38.85
CA ASN A 343 -35.13 27.88 39.59
C ASN A 343 -34.95 26.47 39.02
N ALA A 344 -33.73 25.95 39.12
CA ALA A 344 -33.38 24.58 38.79
C ALA A 344 -32.39 24.01 39.80
N LYS A 345 -32.27 22.68 39.83
CA LYS A 345 -31.38 21.96 40.73
C LYS A 345 -30.63 20.88 39.96
N THR A 346 -29.34 20.74 40.23
CA THR A 346 -28.50 19.66 39.69
C THR A 346 -28.47 18.47 40.66
N GLU A 347 -28.05 17.30 40.17
CA GLU A 347 -28.04 16.05 40.94
C GLU A 347 -27.20 16.12 42.24
N ASP A 348 -26.17 16.97 42.25
CA ASP A 348 -25.32 17.26 43.41
C ASP A 348 -26.01 18.10 44.51
N GLY A 349 -27.24 18.58 44.26
CA GLY A 349 -28.02 19.40 45.17
C GLY A 349 -27.79 20.91 45.03
N SER A 350 -26.96 21.36 44.08
CA SER A 350 -26.72 22.78 43.83
C SER A 350 -27.94 23.47 43.22
N TYR A 351 -28.20 24.70 43.67
CA TYR A 351 -29.33 25.51 43.24
C TYR A 351 -28.92 26.54 42.18
N TRP A 352 -29.72 26.65 41.14
CA TRP A 352 -29.52 27.56 40.03
C TRP A 352 -30.73 28.47 39.88
N VAL A 353 -30.47 29.75 39.61
CA VAL A 353 -31.50 30.75 39.43
C VAL A 353 -31.30 31.40 38.07
N TRP A 354 -32.33 31.36 37.23
CA TRP A 354 -32.29 32.08 35.95
C TRP A 354 -32.53 33.56 36.18
N ILE A 355 -31.60 34.37 35.66
CA ILE A 355 -31.72 35.82 35.62
C ILE A 355 -31.88 36.20 34.15
N PRO A 356 -33.09 36.59 33.71
CA PRO A 356 -33.29 37.03 32.34
C PRO A 356 -32.41 38.24 32.07
N ARG A 357 -31.96 38.39 30.83
CA ARG A 357 -31.14 39.54 30.47
C ARG A 357 -31.94 40.83 30.66
N TYR A 358 -31.36 41.80 31.36
CA TYR A 358 -32.00 43.07 31.66
C TYR A 358 -31.08 44.26 31.44
N GLY A 359 -31.66 45.39 31.08
CA GLY A 359 -31.07 46.72 31.22
C GLY A 359 -31.58 47.38 32.50
N TYR A 360 -30.76 48.21 33.13
CA TYR A 360 -31.18 48.97 34.30
C TYR A 360 -30.75 50.44 34.20
N LYS A 361 -31.49 51.30 34.89
CA LYS A 361 -31.21 52.73 34.99
C LYS A 361 -31.42 53.19 36.43
N ILE A 362 -30.47 53.98 36.94
CA ILE A 362 -30.62 54.69 38.21
C ILE A 362 -31.28 56.03 37.92
N THR A 363 -32.45 56.29 38.50
CA THR A 363 -33.32 57.42 38.11
C THR A 363 -32.76 58.79 38.48
N SER A 364 -31.88 58.87 39.48
CA SER A 364 -31.22 60.10 39.90
C SER A 364 -29.91 59.79 40.62
N CYS A 365 -28.98 60.76 40.60
CA CYS A 365 -27.66 60.65 41.22
C CYS A 365 -26.78 59.51 40.68
N PHE A 366 -27.02 59.07 39.44
CA PHE A 366 -26.13 58.12 38.77
C PHE A 366 -24.74 58.74 38.64
N HIS A 367 -23.72 58.09 39.21
CA HIS A 367 -22.33 58.57 39.27
C HIS A 367 -22.15 59.98 39.88
N SER A 368 -23.04 60.41 40.78
CA SER A 368 -22.96 61.75 41.39
C SER A 368 -23.36 61.72 42.87
N ASN A 369 -22.63 62.46 43.71
CA ASN A 369 -22.93 62.56 45.14
C ASN A 369 -24.10 63.52 45.37
N CYS A 370 -25.17 63.03 45.98
CA CYS A 370 -26.34 63.83 46.32
C CYS A 370 -26.79 63.62 47.76
N SER A 371 -27.30 64.70 48.36
CA SER A 371 -27.60 64.79 49.79
C SER A 371 -28.80 63.94 50.25
N GLY A 372 -29.53 63.32 49.33
CA GLY A 372 -30.81 62.61 49.57
C GLY A 372 -30.79 61.11 49.27
N GLY A 373 -29.62 60.52 48.98
CA GLY A 373 -29.51 59.13 48.55
C GLY A 373 -29.73 58.92 47.05
N ALA A 374 -29.25 57.80 46.51
CA ALA A 374 -29.41 57.46 45.10
C ALA A 374 -30.89 57.23 44.73
N GLY A 375 -31.24 57.51 43.47
CA GLY A 375 -32.58 57.25 42.95
C GLY A 375 -32.92 55.76 42.87
N ASN A 376 -34.17 55.48 42.53
CA ASN A 376 -34.64 54.11 42.31
C ASN A 376 -33.90 53.45 41.14
N ILE A 377 -33.83 52.12 41.16
CA ILE A 377 -33.34 51.31 40.03
C ILE A 377 -34.57 50.87 39.23
N GLU A 378 -34.65 51.35 37.99
CA GLU A 378 -35.60 50.86 36.99
C GLU A 378 -34.94 49.73 36.21
N ILE A 379 -35.67 48.63 35.97
CA ILE A 379 -35.19 47.45 35.25
C ILE A 379 -36.14 47.17 34.08
N LYS A 380 -35.59 46.90 32.91
CA LYS A 380 -36.31 46.41 31.73
C LYS A 380 -35.65 45.14 31.21
N PHE A 381 -36.44 44.12 30.87
CA PHE A 381 -35.93 42.89 30.26
C PHE A 381 -35.67 43.09 28.76
N LEU A 382 -34.56 42.54 28.27
CA LEU A 382 -34.10 42.68 26.89
C LEU A 382 -34.53 41.47 26.05
N ILE A 383 -34.82 41.70 24.77
CA ILE A 383 -35.28 40.66 23.84
C ILE A 383 -34.08 39.89 23.27
N GLY A 384 -34.02 38.59 23.50
CA GLY A 384 -32.98 37.72 22.95
C GLY A 384 -31.57 38.19 23.33
N THR A 385 -30.71 38.33 22.33
CA THR A 385 -29.37 38.94 22.44
C THR A 385 -29.34 40.42 22.04
N SER A 386 -30.49 41.06 21.76
CA SER A 386 -30.56 42.48 21.37
C SER A 386 -30.41 43.43 22.57
N ASN A 387 -30.22 44.73 22.31
CA ASN A 387 -30.28 45.78 23.33
C ASN A 387 -31.67 46.47 23.38
N GLU A 388 -32.69 45.85 22.78
CA GLU A 388 -34.06 46.36 22.74
C GLU A 388 -34.85 45.81 23.93
N ALA A 389 -35.64 46.67 24.56
CA ALA A 389 -36.48 46.28 25.69
C ALA A 389 -37.81 45.69 25.21
N SER A 390 -38.36 44.76 25.98
CA SER A 390 -39.65 44.11 25.69
C SER A 390 -40.85 45.04 25.48
N ASP A 391 -40.77 46.29 25.96
CA ASP A 391 -41.84 47.28 25.97
C ASP A 391 -41.55 48.52 25.08
N GLY A 392 -40.50 48.48 24.26
CA GLY A 392 -40.07 49.62 23.42
C GLY A 392 -38.99 50.47 24.09
#